data_AF-G6EZR9-F1
#
_entry.id   AF-G6EZR9-F1
#
_cell.length_a   1.000
_cell.length_b   1.000
_cell.length_c   1.000
_cell.angle_alpha   90.00
_cell.angle_beta   90.00
_cell.angle_gamma   90.00
#
_symmetry.space_group_name_H-M   'P 1'
#
loop_
_entity.id
_entity.type
_entity.pdbx_description
1 polymer ?
#
loop_
_entity_poly.entity_id
_entity_poly.type
_entity_poly.pdbx_seq_one_letter_code
_entity_poly.pdbx_strand_id
1 'polypeptide(L)'
;MTVLVACSTFVVGYSQAKIASAKVKLDLYERRFNVYISALNFCRAFYTKEPEEIKEYMFELVRSCRESKFLFKEEDGIYEILNTIKETGDLFNSYTAYVKSNGILDLNNPYKEALKNAEIFEKNLKDLEEKIKPYIQFKTIQGWTFL
;
A
#
# COMPACT_ATOMS: atom_id res chain seq x y z
N MET A 1 -19.35 -27.90 -41.72
CA MET A 1 -19.71 -27.60 -40.31
C MET A 1 -18.49 -27.50 -39.40
N THR A 2 -17.56 -28.46 -39.43
CA THR A 2 -16.37 -28.50 -38.54
C THR A 2 -15.48 -27.26 -38.63
N VAL A 3 -15.24 -26.72 -39.83
CA VAL A 3 -14.45 -25.48 -40.01
C VAL A 3 -15.10 -24.27 -39.36
N LEU A 4 -16.42 -24.12 -39.51
CA LEU A 4 -17.17 -23.03 -38.85
C LEU A 4 -17.11 -23.15 -37.32
N VAL A 5 -17.31 -24.36 -36.79
CA VAL A 5 -17.20 -24.63 -35.35
C VAL A 5 -15.79 -24.33 -34.84
N ALA A 6 -14.75 -24.69 -35.61
CA ALA A 6 -13.36 -24.39 -35.26
C ALA A 6 -13.08 -22.88 -35.23
N CYS A 7 -13.55 -22.13 -36.25
CA CYS A 7 -13.42 -20.67 -36.28
C CYS A 7 -14.16 -20.00 -35.11
N SER A 8 -15.39 -20.41 -34.81
CA SER A 8 -16.15 -19.90 -33.67
C SER A 8 -15.45 -20.19 -32.34
N THR A 9 -14.92 -21.40 -32.17
CA THR A 9 -14.18 -21.80 -30.96
C THR A 9 -12.90 -20.97 -30.81
N PHE A 10 -12.18 -20.71 -31.90
CA PHE A 10 -10.99 -19.87 -31.89
C PHE A 10 -11.29 -18.42 -31.46
N VAL A 11 -12.35 -17.82 -32.00
CA VAL A 11 -12.77 -16.45 -31.63
C VAL A 11 -13.15 -16.35 -30.15
N VAL A 12 -13.88 -17.35 -29.65
CA VAL A 12 -14.27 -17.42 -28.23
C VAL A 12 -13.03 -17.59 -27.35
N GLY A 13 -12.14 -18.51 -27.69
CA GLY A 13 -10.90 -18.74 -26.95
C GLY A 13 -9.99 -17.51 -26.91
N TYR A 14 -9.83 -16.82 -28.05
CA TYR A 14 -9.07 -15.57 -28.14
C TYR A 14 -9.69 -14.47 -27.26
N SER A 15 -11.01 -14.35 -27.28
CA SER A 15 -11.74 -13.39 -26.43
C SER A 15 -11.57 -13.69 -24.95
N GLN A 16 -11.65 -14.97 -24.55
CA GLN A 16 -11.43 -15.39 -23.17
C GLN A 16 -9.99 -15.12 -22.70
N ALA A 17 -8.99 -15.37 -23.55
CA ALA A 17 -7.60 -15.05 -23.23
C ALA A 17 -7.40 -13.53 -23.03
N LYS A 18 -8.03 -12.69 -23.87
CA LYS A 18 -8.01 -11.24 -23.73
C LYS A 18 -8.64 -10.78 -22.41
N ILE A 19 -9.80 -11.34 -22.05
CA ILE A 19 -10.49 -11.03 -20.80
C ILE A 19 -9.66 -11.45 -19.59
N ALA A 20 -9.10 -12.67 -19.62
CA ALA A 20 -8.26 -13.17 -18.53
C ALA A 20 -7.01 -12.29 -18.32
N SER A 21 -6.36 -11.86 -19.39
CA SER A 21 -5.22 -10.93 -19.31
C SER A 21 -5.61 -9.57 -18.72
N ALA A 22 -6.73 -9.01 -19.15
CA ALA A 22 -7.26 -7.77 -18.58
C ALA A 22 -7.58 -7.90 -17.08
N LYS A 23 -8.16 -9.04 -16.67
CA LYS A 23 -8.45 -9.34 -15.27
C LYS A 23 -7.17 -9.43 -14.43
N VAL A 24 -6.14 -10.15 -14.90
CA VAL A 24 -4.85 -10.23 -14.20
C VAL A 24 -4.23 -8.84 -14.01
N LYS A 25 -4.32 -7.96 -15.01
CA LYS A 25 -3.83 -6.59 -14.91
C LYS A 25 -4.60 -5.79 -13.86
N LEU A 26 -5.93 -5.93 -13.81
CA LEU A 26 -6.78 -5.28 -12.82
C LEU A 26 -6.50 -5.80 -11.40
N ASP A 27 -6.38 -7.11 -11.22
CA ASP A 27 -6.07 -7.73 -9.93
C ASP A 27 -4.70 -7.26 -9.40
N LEU A 28 -3.70 -7.17 -10.28
CA LEU A 28 -2.37 -6.64 -9.92
C LEU A 28 -2.43 -5.16 -9.55
N TYR A 29 -3.21 -4.37 -10.28
CA TYR A 29 -3.45 -2.97 -9.95
C TYR A 29 -4.05 -2.83 -8.56
N GLU A 30 -5.13 -3.56 -8.29
CA GLU A 30 -5.87 -3.47 -7.02
C GLU A 30 -4.96 -3.83 -5.85
N ARG A 31 -4.16 -4.90 -5.99
CA ARG A 31 -3.14 -5.27 -5.00
C ARG A 31 -2.13 -4.16 -4.73
N ARG A 32 -1.61 -3.52 -5.79
CA ARG A 32 -0.64 -2.41 -5.66
C ARG A 32 -1.26 -1.17 -5.02
N PHE A 33 -2.51 -0.86 -5.38
CA PHE A 33 -3.23 0.26 -4.80
C PHE A 33 -3.58 0.01 -3.33
N ASN A 34 -3.92 -1.23 -2.96
CA ASN A 34 -4.18 -1.60 -1.56
C ASN A 34 -2.97 -1.40 -0.64
N VAL A 35 -1.74 -1.52 -1.16
CA VAL A 35 -0.54 -1.17 -0.39
C VAL A 35 -0.53 0.31 -0.02
N TYR A 36 -0.88 1.20 -0.94
CA TYR A 36 -1.02 2.62 -0.63
C TYR A 36 -2.16 2.88 0.38
N ILE A 37 -3.32 2.27 0.18
CA ILE A 37 -4.48 2.43 1.07
C ILE A 37 -4.17 2.00 2.50
N SER A 38 -3.45 0.90 2.68
CA SER A 38 -3.04 0.43 4.02
C SER A 38 -2.20 1.46 4.78
N ALA A 39 -1.23 2.09 4.08
CA ALA A 39 -0.38 3.13 4.67
C ALA A 39 -1.17 4.40 4.98
N LEU A 40 -2.06 4.80 4.07
CA LEU A 40 -2.94 5.95 4.27
C LEU A 40 -3.87 5.76 5.48
N ASN A 41 -4.52 4.59 5.60
CA ASN A 41 -5.41 4.26 6.71
C ASN A 41 -4.66 4.24 8.05
N PHE A 42 -3.45 3.65 8.06
CA PHE A 42 -2.60 3.66 9.25
C PHE A 42 -2.24 5.09 9.67
N CYS A 43 -1.79 5.92 8.73
CA CYS A 43 -1.52 7.34 9.00
C CYS A 43 -2.77 8.06 9.52
N ARG A 44 -3.94 7.83 8.91
CA ARG A 44 -5.22 8.43 9.35
C ARG A 44 -5.55 8.05 10.79
N ALA A 45 -5.48 6.77 11.14
CA ALA A 45 -5.75 6.29 12.48
C ALA A 45 -4.78 6.88 13.52
N PHE A 46 -3.54 7.10 13.11
CA PHE A 46 -2.56 7.82 13.91
C PHE A 46 -2.96 9.28 14.16
N TYR A 47 -3.48 9.97 13.14
CA TYR A 47 -3.98 11.34 13.26
C TYR A 47 -5.24 11.45 14.12
N THR A 48 -6.18 10.51 14.00
CA THR A 48 -7.42 10.47 14.80
C THR A 48 -7.18 10.00 16.23
N LYS A 49 -6.01 9.37 16.49
CA LYS A 49 -5.59 8.85 17.80
C LYS A 49 -6.54 7.79 18.36
N GLU A 50 -7.19 7.02 17.49
CA GLU A 50 -8.08 5.93 17.87
C GLU A 50 -7.26 4.64 18.09
N PRO A 51 -7.06 4.17 19.33
CA PRO A 51 -6.14 3.07 19.62
C PRO A 51 -6.55 1.74 18.98
N GLU A 52 -7.86 1.49 18.89
CA GLU A 52 -8.41 0.30 18.23
C GLU A 52 -8.09 0.30 16.72
N GLU A 53 -8.32 1.42 16.03
CA GLU A 53 -8.00 1.57 14.60
C GLU A 53 -6.49 1.46 14.34
N ILE A 54 -5.66 2.07 15.18
CA ILE A 54 -4.19 1.99 15.04
C ILE A 54 -3.73 0.53 15.08
N LYS A 55 -4.28 -0.28 15.99
CA LYS A 55 -3.92 -1.69 16.11
C LYS A 55 -4.37 -2.50 14.89
N GLU A 56 -5.59 -2.26 14.41
CA GLU A 56 -6.13 -2.91 13.22
C GLU A 56 -5.29 -2.60 11.98
N TYR A 57 -5.09 -1.32 11.69
CA TYR A 57 -4.35 -0.88 10.51
C TYR A 57 -2.85 -1.16 10.60
N MET A 58 -2.27 -1.29 11.80
CA MET A 58 -0.88 -1.75 11.95
C MET A 58 -0.71 -3.16 11.37
N PHE A 59 -1.65 -4.08 11.63
CA PHE A 59 -1.57 -5.43 11.10
C PHE A 59 -1.68 -5.44 9.57
N GLU A 60 -2.58 -4.63 9.02
CA GLU A 60 -2.70 -4.45 7.57
C GLU A 60 -1.43 -3.85 6.96
N LEU A 61 -0.84 -2.83 7.60
CA LEU A 61 0.41 -2.22 7.15
C LEU A 61 1.57 -3.22 7.16
N VAL A 62 1.69 -4.05 8.21
CA VAL A 62 2.71 -5.12 8.27
C VAL A 62 2.54 -6.10 7.11
N ARG A 63 1.30 -6.48 6.82
CA ARG A 63 0.99 -7.34 5.67
C ARG A 63 1.40 -6.66 4.36
N SER A 64 1.01 -5.42 4.14
CA SER A 64 1.33 -4.66 2.92
C SER A 64 2.84 -4.39 2.77
N CYS A 65 3.59 -4.24 3.86
CA CYS A 65 5.07 -4.25 3.85
C CYS A 65 5.61 -5.57 3.29
N ARG A 66 5.04 -6.73 3.66
CA ARG A 66 5.52 -8.01 3.12
C ARG A 66 5.12 -8.18 1.67
N GLU A 67 3.89 -7.82 1.31
CA GLU A 67 3.39 -7.93 -0.06
C GLU A 67 4.14 -6.99 -1.02
N SER A 68 4.57 -5.81 -0.57
CA SER A 68 5.27 -4.84 -1.42
C SER A 68 6.56 -5.40 -2.05
N LYS A 69 7.26 -6.30 -1.35
CA LYS A 69 8.45 -7.01 -1.89
C LYS A 69 8.18 -7.84 -3.14
N PHE A 70 6.92 -8.25 -3.35
CA PHE A 70 6.52 -9.06 -4.50
C PHE A 70 5.78 -8.23 -5.55
N LEU A 71 5.14 -7.13 -5.15
CA LEU A 71 4.31 -6.30 -6.02
C LEU A 71 5.10 -5.23 -6.76
N PHE A 72 6.25 -4.83 -6.22
CA PHE A 72 7.09 -3.74 -6.71
C PHE A 72 8.54 -4.20 -6.88
N LYS A 73 9.31 -3.43 -7.64
CA LYS A 73 10.75 -3.64 -7.75
C LYS A 73 11.44 -3.14 -6.48
N GLU A 74 12.47 -3.86 -6.07
CA GLU A 74 13.27 -3.52 -4.88
C GLU A 74 13.93 -2.14 -5.00
N GLU A 75 14.45 -1.81 -6.19
CA GLU A 75 15.11 -0.53 -6.48
C GLU A 75 14.22 0.72 -6.29
N ASP A 76 12.90 0.55 -6.26
CA ASP A 76 11.97 1.68 -6.09
C ASP A 76 11.83 2.13 -4.64
N GLY A 77 12.31 1.34 -3.67
CA GLY A 77 12.36 1.73 -2.26
C GLY A 77 11.01 1.70 -1.54
N ILE A 78 9.98 1.09 -2.13
CA ILE A 78 8.60 1.11 -1.58
C ILE A 78 8.53 0.36 -0.25
N TYR A 79 9.24 -0.76 -0.12
CA TYR A 79 9.30 -1.54 1.12
C TYR A 79 9.90 -0.71 2.26
N GLU A 80 10.97 0.00 1.98
CA GLU A 80 11.74 0.81 2.93
C GLU A 80 10.90 1.97 3.45
N ILE A 81 10.15 2.64 2.57
CA ILE A 81 9.22 3.71 2.97
C ILE A 81 8.12 3.16 3.89
N LEU A 82 7.47 2.05 3.51
CA LEU A 82 6.43 1.42 4.34
C LEU A 82 6.97 0.95 5.69
N ASN A 83 8.18 0.38 5.71
CA ASN A 83 8.83 -0.04 6.94
C ASN A 83 9.14 1.14 7.86
N THR A 84 9.53 2.28 7.30
CA THR A 84 9.76 3.54 8.04
C THR A 84 8.46 4.05 8.67
N ILE A 85 7.34 3.99 7.93
CA ILE A 85 6.00 4.33 8.44
C ILE A 85 5.65 3.40 9.62
N LYS A 86 5.84 2.09 9.46
CA LYS A 86 5.58 1.08 10.51
C LYS A 86 6.41 1.34 11.77
N GLU A 87 7.71 1.55 11.63
CA GLU A 87 8.63 1.78 12.75
C GLU A 87 8.31 3.06 13.51
N THR A 88 7.92 4.12 12.80
CA THR A 88 7.44 5.37 13.43
C THR A 88 6.20 5.10 14.30
N GLY A 89 5.29 4.24 13.81
CA GLY A 89 4.10 3.81 14.55
C GLY A 89 4.43 2.99 15.81
N ASP A 90 5.35 2.03 15.70
CA ASP A 90 5.78 1.18 16.81
C ASP A 90 6.44 1.99 17.94
N LEU A 91 7.27 2.97 17.58
CA LEU A 91 7.91 3.89 18.53
C LEU A 91 6.88 4.70 19.32
N PHE A 92 5.85 5.22 18.65
CA PHE A 92 4.77 5.96 19.30
C PHE A 92 3.95 5.08 20.26
N ASN A 93 3.55 3.88 19.84
CA ASN A 93 2.81 2.96 20.70
C ASN A 93 3.61 2.58 21.95
N SER A 94 4.92 2.32 21.79
CA SER A 94 5.81 2.01 22.91
C SER A 94 5.90 3.18 23.90
N TYR A 95 5.95 4.42 23.41
CA TYR A 95 5.94 5.60 24.27
C TYR A 95 4.61 5.79 25.01
N THR A 96 3.48 5.69 24.30
CA THR A 96 2.16 5.90 24.93
C THR A 96 1.92 4.88 26.04
N ALA A 97 2.36 3.64 25.86
CA ALA A 97 2.36 2.60 26.89
C ALA A 97 3.27 2.95 28.08
N TYR A 98 4.47 3.49 27.82
CA TYR A 98 5.40 3.95 28.86
C TYR A 98 4.81 5.07 29.73
N VAL A 99 4.24 6.11 29.11
CA VAL A 99 3.62 7.23 29.85
C VAL A 99 2.42 6.76 30.65
N LYS A 100 1.57 5.90 30.07
CA LYS A 100 0.41 5.33 30.77
C LYS A 100 0.82 4.53 32.01
N SER A 101 1.98 3.86 31.97
CA SER A 101 2.47 3.02 33.06
C SER A 101 3.23 3.80 34.14
N ASN A 102 3.94 4.86 33.77
CA ASN A 102 4.86 5.58 34.67
C ASN A 102 4.35 6.96 35.12
N GLY A 103 3.28 7.50 34.51
CA GLY A 103 2.67 8.78 34.90
C GLY A 103 3.53 10.02 34.68
N ILE A 104 4.77 9.87 34.19
CA ILE A 104 5.72 10.95 33.96
C ILE A 104 5.75 11.28 32.47
N LEU A 105 5.32 12.50 32.13
CA LEU A 105 5.63 13.15 30.86
C LEU A 105 7.07 13.65 30.94
N ASP A 106 8.01 12.84 30.48
CA ASP A 106 9.39 13.31 30.30
C ASP A 106 9.43 14.24 29.08
N LEU A 107 9.62 15.54 29.33
CA LEU A 107 9.67 16.60 28.31
C LEU A 107 11.02 16.66 27.58
N ASN A 108 12.05 15.94 28.07
CA ASN A 108 13.34 15.75 27.39
C ASN A 108 13.41 14.45 26.60
N ASN A 109 12.32 13.67 26.62
CA ASN A 109 12.16 12.42 25.91
C ASN A 109 11.99 12.69 24.39
N PRO A 110 12.28 11.73 23.49
CA PRO A 110 11.98 11.76 22.05
C PRO A 110 10.54 12.15 21.65
N TYR A 111 9.66 12.50 22.58
CA TYR A 111 8.29 12.92 22.30
C TYR A 111 8.13 14.27 21.59
N LYS A 112 9.15 15.15 21.64
CA LYS A 112 9.22 16.29 20.71
C LYS A 112 9.44 15.81 19.25
N GLU A 113 9.99 14.61 19.05
CA GLU A 113 9.98 13.92 17.75
C GLU A 113 8.62 13.28 17.46
N ALA A 114 7.82 12.88 18.46
CA ALA A 114 6.46 12.38 18.20
C ALA A 114 5.51 13.44 17.61
N LEU A 115 5.70 14.72 17.92
CA LEU A 115 5.04 15.82 17.20
C LEU A 115 5.65 16.06 15.80
N LYS A 116 6.95 15.80 15.60
CA LYS A 116 7.55 15.68 14.26
C LYS A 116 7.04 14.45 13.50
N ASN A 117 6.54 13.41 14.18
CA ASN A 117 6.13 12.17 13.53
C ASN A 117 4.95 12.39 12.57
N ALA A 118 4.07 13.35 12.84
CA ALA A 118 3.02 13.73 11.89
C ALA A 118 3.61 14.24 10.56
N GLU A 119 4.61 15.12 10.61
CA GLU A 119 5.34 15.59 9.42
C GLU A 119 6.11 14.45 8.74
N ILE A 120 6.67 13.51 9.52
CA ILE A 120 7.33 12.32 8.99
C ILE A 120 6.34 11.39 8.29
N PHE A 121 5.15 11.18 8.85
CA PHE A 121 4.08 10.41 8.22
C PHE A 121 3.62 11.05 6.92
N GLU A 122 3.39 12.37 6.93
CA GLU A 122 2.97 13.09 5.73
C GLU A 122 4.06 13.04 4.64
N LYS A 123 5.33 13.24 5.02
CA LYS A 123 6.46 13.13 4.10
C LYS A 123 6.57 11.73 3.52
N ASN A 124 6.61 10.69 4.36
CA ASN A 124 6.73 9.31 3.91
C ASN A 124 5.53 8.88 3.05
N LEU A 125 4.34 9.38 3.34
CA LEU A 125 3.15 9.12 2.53
C LEU A 125 3.25 9.78 1.16
N LYS A 126 3.73 11.03 1.06
CA LYS A 126 3.99 11.70 -0.23
C LYS A 126 5.08 10.99 -1.03
N ASP A 127 6.15 10.57 -0.37
CA ASP A 127 7.23 9.80 -0.99
C ASP A 127 6.69 8.46 -1.53
N LEU A 128 5.82 7.79 -0.75
CA LEU A 128 5.13 6.57 -1.17
C LEU A 128 4.23 6.81 -2.40
N GLU A 129 3.47 7.90 -2.42
CA GLU A 129 2.59 8.27 -3.53
C GLU A 129 3.37 8.42 -4.83
N GLU A 130 4.47 9.18 -4.82
CA GLU A 130 5.29 9.38 -6.02
C GLU A 130 5.96 8.08 -6.49
N LYS A 131 6.38 7.21 -5.56
CA LYS A 131 6.99 5.91 -5.90
C LYS A 131 5.98 4.88 -6.41
N ILE A 132 4.76 4.86 -5.89
CA ILE A 132 3.70 3.94 -6.33
C ILE A 132 3.06 4.40 -7.64
N LYS A 133 3.02 5.70 -7.93
CA LYS A 133 2.37 6.30 -9.11
C LYS A 133 2.64 5.59 -10.45
N PRO A 134 3.87 5.19 -10.82
CA PRO A 134 4.14 4.47 -12.08
C PRO A 134 3.42 3.10 -12.15
N TYR A 135 3.12 2.51 -11.00
CA TYR A 135 2.50 1.20 -10.86
C TYR A 135 0.97 1.23 -10.85
N ILE A 136 0.38 2.41 -10.62
CA ILE A 136 -1.07 2.63 -10.48
C ILE A 136 -1.63 3.62 -11.54
N GLN A 137 -0.87 3.94 -12.59
CA GLN A 137 -1.38 4.81 -13.65
C GLN A 137 -2.36 4.07 -14.58
N PHE A 138 -3.62 4.49 -14.54
CA PHE A 138 -4.65 4.16 -15.56
C PHE A 138 -4.86 5.25 -16.61
N LYS A 139 -4.18 6.41 -16.52
CA LYS A 139 -4.37 7.49 -17.51
C LYS A 139 -4.10 7.05 -18.95
N THR A 140 -3.32 5.99 -19.13
CA THR A 140 -3.15 5.25 -20.38
C THR A 140 -3.67 3.81 -20.20
N ILE A 141 -4.99 3.62 -20.19
CA ILE A 141 -5.58 2.31 -20.50
C ILE A 141 -5.40 2.06 -22.00
N GLN A 142 -4.17 1.89 -22.46
CA GLN A 142 -3.94 1.13 -23.67
C GLN A 142 -4.25 -0.32 -23.30
N GLY A 143 -5.50 -0.72 -23.52
CA GLY A 143 -5.75 -2.11 -23.89
C GLY A 143 -4.94 -2.43 -25.15
N TRP A 144 -4.66 -3.71 -25.39
CA TRP A 144 -3.96 -4.20 -26.58
C TRP A 144 -4.25 -3.35 -27.82
N THR A 145 -3.30 -2.49 -28.20
CA THR A 145 -3.28 -1.81 -29.49
C THR A 145 -2.45 -2.67 -30.41
N PHE A 146 -3.12 -3.43 -31.28
CA PHE A 146 -2.49 -3.99 -32.47
C PHE A 146 -2.72 -2.99 -33.62
N LEU A 147 -1.64 -2.34 -34.04
CA LEU A 147 -1.40 -1.95 -35.42
C LEU A 147 -0.13 -2.69 -35.85
#